data_AF-A0A662V6K5-F1
#
_entry.id   AF-A0A662V6K5-F1
#
_cell.length_a   1.000
_cell.length_b   1.000
_cell.length_c   1.000
_cell.angle_alpha   90.00
_cell.angle_beta   90.00
_cell.angle_gamma   90.00
#
_symmetry.space_group_name_H-M   'P 1'
#
loop_
_entity.id
_entity.type
_entity.pdbx_description
1 polymer ?
#
loop_
_entity_poly.entity_id
_entity_poly.type
_entity_poly.pdbx_seq_one_letter_code
_entity_poly.pdbx_strand_id
1 'polypeptide(L)' 'MASTVVILVRIPRELKERMERIPGVNWSEVIRKLLEEAVARYEAEAVIRRVEQHLSDVPELPPGTVSRWVRSDRGSR' A
#
# COMPACT_ATOMS: atom_id res chain seq x y z
N MET A 1 9.59 24.59 5.34
CA MET A 1 8.92 25.20 4.17
C MET A 1 8.18 24.08 3.45
N ALA A 2 6.86 24.19 3.23
CA ALA A 2 6.15 23.19 2.45
C ALA A 2 6.50 23.40 0.97
N SER A 3 7.41 22.59 0.42
CA SER A 3 7.75 22.62 -0.99
C SER A 3 6.72 21.81 -1.77
N THR A 4 5.75 22.48 -2.37
CA THR A 4 4.86 21.87 -3.35
C THR A 4 5.57 21.80 -4.71
N VAL A 5 5.40 20.68 -5.41
CA VAL A 5 5.93 20.47 -6.77
C VAL A 5 4.74 20.29 -7.71
N VAL A 6 4.84 20.84 -8.92
CA VAL A 6 3.81 20.70 -9.96
C VAL A 6 4.15 19.50 -10.84
N ILE A 7 3.15 18.64 -11.05
CA ILE A 7 3.21 17.53 -12.01
C ILE A 7 2.26 17.83 -13.17
N LEU A 8 2.73 17.62 -14.41
CA LEU A 8 1.88 17.72 -15.60
C LEU A 8 1.58 16.32 -16.13
N VAL A 9 0.31 15.92 -16.11
CA VAL A 9 -0.14 14.61 -16.57
C VAL A 9 -1.10 14.79 -17.73
N ARG A 10 -0.90 14.03 -18.80
CA ARG A 10 -1.85 13.99 -19.91
C ARG A 10 -3.05 13.13 -19.54
N ILE A 11 -4.24 13.67 -19.74
CA ILE A 11 -5.50 12.96 -19.54
C ILE A 11 -6.34 13.03 -20.83
N PRO A 12 -7.24 12.05 -21.06
CA PRO A 12 -8.21 12.14 -22.15
C PRO A 12 -9.02 13.43 -22.05
N ARG A 13 -9.28 14.06 -23.19
CA ARG A 13 -9.99 15.35 -23.23
C ARG A 13 -11.40 15.22 -22.65
N GLU A 14 -12.07 14.12 -22.95
CA GLU A 14 -13.42 13.80 -22.49
C GLU A 14 -13.48 13.74 -20.96
N LEU A 15 -12.40 13.30 -20.31
CA LEU A 15 -12.31 13.27 -18.84
C LEU A 15 -12.26 14.69 -18.28
N LYS A 16 -11.41 15.56 -18.85
CA LYS A 16 -11.32 16.96 -18.43
C LYS A 16 -12.66 17.68 -18.57
N GLU A 17 -13.35 17.48 -19.70
CA GLU A 17 -14.66 18.07 -19.96
C GLU A 17 -15.73 17.55 -19.00
N ARG A 18 -15.67 16.27 -18.58
CA ARG A 18 -16.56 15.72 -17.55
C ARG A 18 -16.27 16.32 -16.18
N MET A 19 -14.99 16.52 -15.85
CA MET A 19 -14.57 17.13 -14.59
C MET A 19 -15.06 18.59 -14.47
N GLU A 20 -14.97 19.35 -15.56
CA GLU A 20 -15.40 20.76 -15.61
C GLU A 20 -16.92 20.94 -15.50
N ARG A 21 -17.69 19.94 -15.96
CA ARG A 21 -19.16 19.94 -15.84
C ARG A 21 -19.67 19.77 -14.40
N ILE A 22 -18.80 19.41 -13.45
CA ILE A 22 -19.18 19.19 -12.05
C ILE A 22 -18.72 20.41 -11.24
N PRO A 23 -19.64 21.32 -10.87
CA PRO A 23 -19.29 22.49 -10.07
C PRO A 23 -19.03 22.10 -8.61
N GLY A 24 -18.19 22.90 -7.94
CA GLY A 24 -17.94 22.76 -6.50
C GLY A 24 -16.93 21.68 -6.09
N VAL A 25 -16.31 20.97 -7.04
CA VAL A 25 -15.31 19.94 -6.74
C VAL A 25 -13.90 20.50 -6.84
N ASN A 26 -13.12 20.34 -5.76
CA ASN A 26 -11.69 20.61 -5.76
C ASN A 26 -10.92 19.43 -6.33
N TRP A 27 -10.77 19.39 -7.66
CA TRP A 27 -10.07 18.32 -8.35
C TRP A 27 -8.61 18.15 -7.92
N SER A 28 -7.94 19.24 -7.51
CA SER A 28 -6.57 19.16 -7.00
C SER A 28 -6.49 18.38 -5.69
N GLU A 29 -7.47 18.53 -4.80
CA GLU A 29 -7.55 17.76 -3.56
C GLU A 29 -7.87 16.30 -3.84
N VAL A 30 -8.83 16.04 -4.74
CA VAL A 30 -9.19 14.67 -5.14
C VAL A 30 -7.98 13.94 -5.72
N ILE A 31 -7.26 14.56 -6.66
CA ILE A 31 -6.07 13.97 -7.29
C ILE A 31 -4.98 13.76 -6.24
N ARG A 32 -4.78 14.71 -5.32
CA ARG A 32 -3.77 14.56 -4.26
C ARG A 32 -4.04 13.35 -3.39
N LYS A 33 -5.27 13.20 -2.88
CA LYS A 33 -5.66 12.05 -2.04
C LYS A 33 -5.50 10.73 -2.79
N LEU A 34 -5.94 10.68 -4.05
CA LEU A 34 -5.79 9.49 -4.89
C LEU A 34 -4.32 9.11 -5.10
N LEU A 35 -3.43 10.10 -5.28
CA LEU A 35 -2.00 9.86 -5.42
C LEU A 35 -1.37 9.39 -4.10
N GLU A 36 -1.73 9.99 -2.97
CA GLU A 36 -1.27 9.57 -1.63
C GLU A 36 -1.67 8.13 -1.33
N GLU A 37 -2.94 7.77 -1.57
CA GLU A 37 -3.45 6.40 -1.40
C GLU A 37 -2.74 5.41 -2.34
N ALA A 38 -2.53 5.78 -3.60
CA ALA A 38 -1.84 4.93 -4.55
C ALA A 38 -0.39 4.66 -4.13
N VAL A 39 0.34 5.69 -3.71
CA VAL A 39 1.73 5.55 -3.23
C VAL A 39 1.78 4.65 -2.01
N ALA A 40 0.93 4.88 -1.00
CA ALA A 40 0.89 4.06 0.20
C ALA A 40 0.62 2.57 -0.11
N ARG A 41 -0.27 2.29 -1.07
CA ARG A 41 -0.54 0.92 -1.53
C ARG A 41 0.69 0.28 -2.16
N TYR A 42 1.35 0.96 -3.09
CA TYR A 42 2.54 0.42 -3.76
C TYR A 42 3.71 0.21 -2.78
N GLU A 43 3.87 1.09 -1.79
CA GLU A 43 4.87 0.92 -0.73
C GLU A 43 4.56 -0.29 0.14
N ALA A 44 3.31 -0.47 0.57
CA ALA A 44 2.89 -1.63 1.34
C ALA A 44 3.11 -2.94 0.56
N GLU A 45 2.73 -2.98 -0.72
CA GLU A 45 2.99 -4.13 -1.59
C GLU A 45 4.49 -4.41 -1.73
N ALA A 46 5.32 -3.38 -1.86
CA ALA A 46 6.77 -3.56 -1.95
C ALA A 46 7.36 -4.14 -0.65
N VAL A 47 6.83 -3.73 0.52
CA VAL A 47 7.23 -4.31 1.81
C VAL A 47 6.86 -5.79 1.89
N ILE A 48 5.62 -6.15 1.54
CA ILE A 48 5.18 -7.55 1.54
C ILE A 48 6.05 -8.41 0.62
N ARG A 49 6.29 -7.96 -0.61
CA ARG A 49 7.16 -8.67 -1.56
C ARG A 49 8.58 -8.88 -1.02
N ARG A 50 9.14 -7.91 -0.29
CA ARG A 50 10.44 -8.07 0.35
C ARG A 50 10.42 -9.11 1.47
N VAL A 51 9.35 -9.14 2.26
CA VAL A 51 9.17 -10.16 3.30
C VAL A 51 9.09 -11.55 2.67
N GLU A 52 8.28 -11.72 1.62
CA GLU A 52 8.17 -12.97 0.88
C GLU A 52 9.53 -13.42 0.29
N GLN A 53 10.29 -12.49 -0.28
CA GLN A 53 11.63 -12.76 -0.79
C GLN A 53 12.61 -13.20 0.31
N HIS A 54 12.57 -12.60 1.50
CA HIS A 54 13.43 -13.04 2.60
C HIS A 54 13.00 -14.39 3.18
N LEU A 55 11.71 -14.73 3.08
CA LEU A 55 11.16 -15.99 3.57
C LEU A 55 11.24 -17.11 2.53
N SER A 56 11.61 -16.83 1.28
CA SER A 56 11.63 -17.83 0.21
C SER A 56 12.55 -19.02 0.51
N ASP A 57 13.62 -18.76 1.26
CA ASP A 57 14.66 -19.74 1.56
C ASP A 57 14.46 -20.39 2.95
N VAL A 58 13.38 -20.04 3.66
CA VAL A 58 13.07 -20.60 4.98
C VAL A 58 12.36 -21.94 4.79
N PRO A 59 12.94 -23.06 5.28
CA PRO A 59 12.33 -24.38 5.13
C PRO A 59 11.04 -24.49 5.95
N GLU A 60 10.07 -25.24 5.42
CA GLU A 60 8.84 -25.55 6.15
C GLU A 60 9.13 -26.34 7.44
N LEU A 61 8.47 -25.95 8.52
CA LEU A 61 8.60 -26.65 9.79
C LEU A 61 7.75 -27.92 9.81
N PRO A 62 8.21 -29.00 10.48
CA PRO A 62 7.42 -30.21 10.64
C PRO A 62 6.05 -29.94 11.28
N PRO A 63 5.01 -30.70 10.93
CA PRO A 63 3.68 -30.55 11.53
C PRO A 63 3.71 -30.60 13.07
N GLY A 64 2.97 -29.68 13.69
CA GLY A 64 2.87 -29.61 15.16
C GLY A 64 4.03 -28.91 15.87
N THR A 65 5.05 -28.43 15.15
CA THR A 65 6.19 -27.67 15.74
C THR A 65 5.72 -26.42 16.47
N VAL A 66 4.90 -25.58 15.82
CA VAL A 66 4.37 -24.34 16.42
C VAL A 66 3.50 -24.63 17.64
N SER A 67 2.60 -25.61 17.56
CA SER A 67 1.72 -25.99 18.67
C SER A 67 2.50 -26.51 19.88
N ARG A 68 3.61 -27.24 19.65
CA ARG A 68 4.51 -27.70 20.70
C ARG A 68 5.19 -26.53 21.40
N TRP A 69 5.77 -25.60 20.63
CA TRP A 69 6.44 -24.41 21.18
C TRP A 69 5.49 -23.54 22.00
N VAL A 70 4.29 -23.26 21.48
CA VAL A 70 3.27 -22.47 22.20
C VAL A 70 2.81 -23.18 23.48
N ARG A 71 2.71 -24.52 23.48
CA ARG A 71 2.35 -25.29 24.69
C ARG A 71 3.46 -25.26 25.73
N SER A 72 4.72 -25.41 25.30
CA SER A 72 5.89 -25.33 26.17
C SER A 72 6.00 -23.96 26.83
N ASP A 73 5.82 -22.88 26.06
CA ASP A 73 5.92 -21.50 26.55
C ASP A 73 4.81 -21.18 27.59
N ARG A 74 3.59 -21.67 27.36
CA ARG A 74 2.47 -21.53 28.32
C ARG A 74 2.63 -22.33 29.60
N GLY A 75 3.33 -23.46 29.55
CA GLY A 75 3.57 -24.34 30.70
C GLY A 75 4.77 -23.94 31.54
N SER A 76 5.55 -22.94 31.12
CA SER A 76 6.76 -22.47 31.80
C SER A 76 6.50 -21.45 32.92
N ARG A 77 5.33 -21.49 33.57
CA ARG A 77 4.99 -20.60 34.69
C ARG A 77 4.57 -21.36 35.93
#